data_AF-R7A6G3-F1
#
_entry.id   AF-R7A6G3-F1
#
_cell.length_a   1.000
_cell.length_b   1.000
_cell.length_c   1.000
_cell.angle_alpha   90.00
_cell.angle_beta   90.00
_cell.angle_gamma   90.00
#
_symmetry.space_group_name_H-M   'P 1'
#
loop_
_entity.id
_entity.type
_entity.pdbx_description
1 polymer ?
#
loop_
_entity_poly.entity_id
_entity_poly.type
_entity_poly.pdbx_seq_one_letter_code
_entity_poly.pdbx_strand_id
1 'polypeptide(L)'
;MIKKITKTVLATGLFLSFTAGNTAVFASTKSDAEVKLPISLTEAAYQDEESLMEIVHNSFDEELTGLKVTNTTKSSVEMESDDYMIEAKGINLDKTGLQNVSLTLTKKAGKNPLPIELPVTAQQVTTTPETSTKTVIVDVKDVVAPTIETEESFVTDQGVSLDLASQISASDDKDETVEVSLNGDVDYNTIGSYQVEATATDKSGNTTTKIVTVNVEENFYDKIASAALAQLGVYQDCTMLVTNSLKAVGINFHGSPAAYLSLGTVTDNPVPGDIIVYSGHVAIYIGNGQAVHGGWLGNQTVISTVECDRPFIAYVHVTK
;
A
#
# COMPACT_ATOMS: atom_id res chain seq x y z
N MET A 1 55.21 29.11 8.51
CA MET A 1 53.88 29.73 8.69
C MET A 1 52.85 28.81 8.07
N ILE A 2 52.21 27.95 8.87
CA ILE A 2 51.20 27.00 8.42
C ILE A 2 49.85 27.51 8.92
N LYS A 3 48.97 27.82 7.97
CA LYS A 3 47.65 28.41 8.20
C LYS A 3 46.67 27.25 8.45
N LYS A 4 46.15 27.14 9.68
CA LYS A 4 45.10 26.18 10.05
C LYS A 4 43.81 26.52 9.29
N ILE A 5 43.21 25.50 8.69
CA ILE A 5 41.85 25.51 8.15
C ILE A 5 40.94 24.98 9.28
N THR A 6 40.05 25.81 9.78
CA THR A 6 39.06 25.47 10.80
C THR A 6 37.82 24.92 10.09
N LYS A 7 37.47 23.64 10.29
CA LYS A 7 36.17 23.09 9.89
C LYS A 7 35.15 23.43 10.98
N THR A 8 34.12 24.16 10.59
CA THR A 8 32.89 24.42 11.35
C THR A 8 32.03 23.15 11.30
N VAL A 9 31.75 22.55 12.47
CA VAL A 9 30.68 21.55 12.60
C VAL A 9 29.46 22.27 13.15
N LEU A 10 28.38 22.18 12.40
CA LEU A 10 27.08 22.77 12.69
C LEU A 10 26.42 21.95 13.80
N ALA A 11 26.31 22.51 15.00
CA ALA A 11 25.53 21.91 16.08
C ALA A 11 24.04 22.22 15.84
N THR A 12 23.29 21.27 15.31
CA THR A 12 21.83 21.32 15.26
C THR A 12 21.29 21.01 16.67
N GLY A 13 20.96 22.06 17.41
CA GLY A 13 20.28 21.93 18.70
C GLY A 13 18.84 21.47 18.51
N LEU A 14 18.50 20.29 19.03
CA LEU A 14 17.11 19.84 19.16
C LEU A 14 16.53 20.41 20.46
N PHE A 15 15.54 21.29 20.31
CA PHE A 15 14.76 21.85 21.41
C PHE A 15 13.84 20.76 22.01
N LEU A 16 14.07 20.41 23.29
CA LEU A 16 13.10 19.66 24.10
C LEU A 16 12.07 20.64 24.67
N SER A 17 10.87 20.67 24.09
CA SER A 17 9.69 21.25 24.75
C SER A 17 9.05 20.20 25.66
N PHE A 18 9.26 20.32 26.97
CA PHE A 18 8.48 19.58 27.97
C PHE A 18 7.11 20.26 28.15
N THR A 19 6.04 19.57 27.77
CA THR A 19 4.68 19.93 28.18
C THR A 19 4.37 19.24 29.51
N ALA A 20 4.05 20.04 30.53
CA ALA A 20 3.75 19.59 31.88
C ALA A 20 2.44 18.78 31.95
N GLY A 21 2.44 17.70 32.73
CA GLY A 21 1.23 16.94 33.05
C GLY A 21 1.48 15.86 34.10
N ASN A 22 0.96 16.10 35.30
CA ASN A 22 0.76 15.21 36.44
C ASN A 22 1.94 14.88 37.38
N THR A 23 1.81 15.51 38.55
CA THR A 23 2.47 15.29 39.82
C THR A 23 2.27 13.87 40.36
N ALA A 24 3.37 13.20 40.71
CA ALA A 24 3.41 12.21 41.78
C ALA A 24 4.60 12.50 42.68
N VAL A 25 4.29 12.83 43.93
CA VAL A 25 5.22 13.14 45.02
C VAL A 25 5.89 11.85 45.46
N PHE A 26 7.22 11.76 45.40
CA PHE A 26 7.99 10.88 46.27
C PHE A 26 9.18 11.63 46.85
N ALA A 27 9.30 11.49 48.17
CA ALA A 27 10.16 12.25 49.05
C ALA A 27 11.65 12.02 48.79
N SER A 28 12.40 13.10 48.97
CA SER A 28 13.85 13.15 49.01
C SER A 28 14.43 12.27 50.13
N THR A 29 15.31 11.35 49.77
CA THR A 29 16.46 10.98 50.61
C THR A 29 17.73 11.11 49.80
N LYS A 30 18.53 12.11 50.18
CA LYS A 30 19.87 12.41 49.69
C LYS A 30 20.79 11.19 49.82
N SER A 31 21.36 10.78 48.70
CA SER A 31 22.59 10.00 48.62
C SER A 31 23.38 10.62 47.47
N ASP A 32 24.20 11.62 47.81
CA ASP A 32 25.21 12.19 46.92
C ASP A 32 26.29 11.14 46.65
N ALA A 33 25.98 10.18 45.79
CA ALA A 33 26.96 9.38 45.09
C ALA A 33 26.95 9.88 43.65
N GLU A 34 27.84 10.83 43.36
CA GLU A 34 28.18 11.20 42.00
C GLU A 34 28.73 9.94 41.31
N VAL A 35 27.85 9.25 40.57
CA VAL A 35 28.24 8.13 39.72
C VAL A 35 29.12 8.71 38.63
N LYS A 36 30.43 8.71 38.89
CA LYS A 36 31.44 9.03 37.91
C LYS A 36 31.35 7.95 36.84
N LEU A 37 30.67 8.23 35.74
CA LEU A 37 30.63 7.37 34.55
C LEU A 37 31.84 7.75 33.67
N PRO A 38 32.96 7.01 33.62
CA PRO A 38 33.94 7.19 32.58
C PRO A 38 33.51 6.33 31.39
N ILE A 39 32.43 6.72 30.73
CA ILE A 39 32.07 6.14 29.44
C ILE A 39 31.89 7.32 28.50
N SER A 40 32.75 7.40 27.48
CA SER A 40 32.58 8.33 26.37
C SER A 40 31.44 7.77 25.52
N LEU A 41 30.20 8.20 25.78
CA LEU A 41 29.06 7.83 24.94
C LEU A 41 29.06 8.75 23.72
N THR A 42 29.28 8.16 22.55
CA THR A 42 29.03 8.83 21.27
C THR A 42 27.60 8.49 20.86
N GLU A 43 26.78 9.51 20.63
CA GLU A 43 25.46 9.35 20.00
C GLU A 43 25.64 9.41 18.48
N ALA A 44 25.03 8.46 17.76
CA ALA A 44 25.03 8.46 16.31
C ALA A 44 23.79 7.73 15.76
N ALA A 45 23.43 7.99 14.50
CA ALA A 45 22.28 7.37 13.85
C ALA A 45 22.72 6.29 12.87
N TYR A 46 22.01 5.16 12.87
CA TYR A 46 22.16 4.09 11.89
C TYR A 46 20.99 4.14 10.91
N GLN A 47 21.29 4.32 9.62
CA GLN A 47 20.30 4.24 8.54
C GLN A 47 20.60 3.04 7.62
N ASP A 48 21.88 2.76 7.41
CA ASP A 48 22.39 1.71 6.53
C ASP A 48 23.83 1.28 6.93
N GLU A 49 24.42 0.38 6.14
CA GLU A 49 25.79 -0.12 6.38
C GLU A 49 26.86 0.99 6.35
N GLU A 50 26.71 2.02 5.50
CA GLU A 50 27.66 3.15 5.44
C GLU A 50 27.60 3.99 6.71
N SER A 51 26.40 4.23 7.22
CA SER A 51 26.16 4.92 8.49
C SER A 51 26.87 4.21 9.65
N LEU A 52 26.83 2.86 9.68
CA LEU A 52 27.50 2.09 10.73
C LEU A 52 29.03 2.16 10.63
N MET A 53 29.57 2.17 9.41
CA MET A 53 31.00 2.37 9.21
C MET A 53 31.46 3.71 9.77
N GLU A 54 30.69 4.78 9.56
CA GLU A 54 30.97 6.10 10.15
C GLU A 54 30.92 6.06 11.69
N ILE A 55 29.92 5.37 12.28
CA ILE A 55 29.84 5.16 13.73
C ILE A 55 31.11 4.49 14.26
N VAL A 56 31.56 3.43 13.59
CA VAL A 56 32.77 2.68 13.97
C VAL A 56 34.02 3.55 13.87
N HIS A 57 34.20 4.26 12.75
CA HIS A 57 35.32 5.18 12.55
C HIS A 57 35.38 6.28 13.61
N ASN A 58 34.23 6.82 14.03
CA ASN A 58 34.17 7.87 15.04
C ASN A 58 34.32 7.35 16.48
N SER A 59 34.24 6.02 16.69
CA SER A 59 34.28 5.41 18.04
C SER A 59 35.68 5.00 18.50
N PHE A 60 36.60 4.82 17.56
CA PHE A 60 37.97 4.39 17.82
C PHE A 60 38.97 5.41 17.28
N ASP A 61 40.00 5.72 18.06
CA ASP A 61 41.11 6.59 17.65
C ASP A 61 42.11 5.86 16.73
N GLU A 62 41.61 5.02 15.81
CA GLU A 62 42.37 4.16 14.91
C GLU A 62 41.94 4.40 13.44
N GLU A 63 42.87 4.36 12.50
CA GLU A 63 42.56 4.52 11.08
C GLU A 63 42.11 3.18 10.48
N LEU A 64 40.81 2.91 10.54
CA LEU A 64 40.22 1.61 10.17
C LEU A 64 39.94 1.50 8.66
N THR A 65 40.97 1.33 7.83
CA THR A 65 40.77 1.23 6.36
C THR A 65 40.27 -0.14 5.89
N GLY A 66 39.52 -0.15 4.79
CA GLY A 66 39.14 -1.39 4.08
C GLY A 66 38.11 -2.27 4.77
N LEU A 67 37.42 -1.76 5.80
CA LEU A 67 36.35 -2.49 6.46
C LEU A 67 35.17 -2.74 5.51
N LYS A 68 34.62 -3.95 5.61
CA LYS A 68 33.39 -4.36 4.91
C LYS A 68 32.49 -5.09 5.89
N VAL A 69 31.19 -4.90 5.77
CA VAL A 69 30.22 -5.74 6.48
C VAL A 69 30.35 -7.16 5.94
N THR A 70 30.57 -8.12 6.83
CA THR A 70 30.72 -9.55 6.47
C THR A 70 29.56 -10.39 6.95
N ASN A 71 28.87 -9.96 8.01
CA ASN A 71 27.71 -10.64 8.54
C ASN A 71 26.79 -9.64 9.24
N THR A 72 25.50 -9.76 8.97
CA THR A 72 24.46 -8.97 9.63
C THR A 72 23.41 -9.93 10.17
N THR A 73 23.16 -9.86 11.47
CA THR A 73 22.08 -10.56 12.13
C THR A 73 21.12 -9.55 12.74
N LYS A 74 19.98 -10.03 13.27
CA LYS A 74 19.03 -9.17 13.98
C LYS A 74 19.61 -8.50 15.23
N SER A 75 20.69 -9.02 15.81
CA SER A 75 21.26 -8.56 17.09
C SER A 75 22.74 -8.18 17.02
N SER A 76 23.38 -8.32 15.86
CA SER A 76 24.79 -8.02 15.65
C SER A 76 25.12 -7.67 14.21
N VAL A 77 26.13 -6.82 14.03
CA VAL A 77 26.78 -6.59 12.73
C VAL A 77 28.27 -6.83 12.89
N GLU A 78 28.85 -7.60 11.98
CA GLU A 78 30.28 -7.90 11.93
C GLU A 78 30.90 -7.24 10.71
N MET A 79 32.07 -6.64 10.91
CA MET A 79 32.86 -6.01 9.88
C MET A 79 34.28 -6.52 9.90
N GLU A 80 34.89 -6.61 8.74
CA GLU A 80 36.22 -7.17 8.57
C GLU A 80 37.03 -6.40 7.53
N SER A 81 38.32 -6.21 7.83
CA SER A 81 39.35 -5.85 6.86
C SER A 81 40.53 -6.83 6.97
N ASP A 82 41.61 -6.61 6.23
CA ASP A 82 42.80 -7.46 6.32
C ASP A 82 43.41 -7.46 7.74
N ASP A 83 43.31 -6.33 8.46
CA ASP A 83 43.98 -6.11 9.74
C ASP A 83 43.04 -6.14 10.95
N TYR A 84 41.72 -5.98 10.75
CA TYR A 84 40.76 -5.79 11.84
C TYR A 84 39.49 -6.63 11.69
N MET A 85 38.91 -7.01 12.83
CA MET A 85 37.52 -7.45 12.97
C MET A 85 36.80 -6.48 13.90
N ILE A 86 35.59 -6.06 13.56
CA ILE A 86 34.70 -5.30 14.45
C ILE A 86 33.41 -6.09 14.61
N GLU A 87 32.96 -6.21 15.86
CA GLU A 87 31.66 -6.77 16.19
C GLU A 87 30.82 -5.72 16.92
N ALA A 88 29.72 -5.30 16.31
CA ALA A 88 28.70 -4.44 16.91
C ALA A 88 27.61 -5.33 17.51
N LYS A 89 27.60 -5.55 18.82
CA LYS A 89 26.65 -6.40 19.54
C LYS A 89 25.56 -5.60 20.25
N GLY A 90 24.34 -6.14 20.24
CA GLY A 90 23.21 -5.59 20.99
C GLY A 90 22.34 -4.60 20.21
N ILE A 91 22.61 -4.40 18.91
CA ILE A 91 21.78 -3.61 18.01
C ILE A 91 20.60 -4.44 17.50
N ASN A 92 19.37 -3.95 17.60
CA ASN A 92 18.19 -4.55 16.98
C ASN A 92 17.80 -3.77 15.73
N LEU A 93 18.09 -4.33 14.56
CA LEU A 93 17.83 -3.68 13.27
C LEU A 93 16.34 -3.62 12.90
N ASP A 94 15.51 -4.47 13.51
CA ASP A 94 14.06 -4.48 13.29
C ASP A 94 13.33 -3.44 14.17
N LYS A 95 14.06 -2.71 15.03
CA LYS A 95 13.47 -1.78 15.98
C LYS A 95 14.13 -0.41 15.89
N THR A 96 13.31 0.60 15.58
CA THR A 96 13.77 1.99 15.54
C THR A 96 14.04 2.58 16.92
N GLY A 97 14.84 3.64 16.94
CA GLY A 97 15.16 4.45 18.12
C GLY A 97 16.51 4.12 18.74
N LEU A 98 16.75 4.74 19.91
CA LEU A 98 18.03 4.71 20.62
C LEU A 98 18.30 3.34 21.27
N GLN A 99 19.47 2.79 20.99
CA GLN A 99 19.91 1.48 21.47
C GLN A 99 21.35 1.53 21.96
N ASN A 100 21.66 0.84 23.06
CA ASN A 100 23.03 0.71 23.53
C ASN A 100 23.72 -0.42 22.75
N VAL A 101 24.79 -0.09 22.03
CA VAL A 101 25.54 -1.03 21.19
C VAL A 101 26.97 -1.15 21.69
N SER A 102 27.45 -2.38 21.84
CA SER A 102 28.84 -2.68 22.21
C SER A 102 29.65 -2.94 20.95
N LEU A 103 30.57 -2.04 20.62
CA LEU A 103 31.52 -2.20 19.53
C LEU A 103 32.80 -2.83 20.08
N THR A 104 33.17 -4.01 19.56
CA THR A 104 34.42 -4.69 19.92
C THR A 104 35.34 -4.73 18.71
N LEU A 105 36.42 -3.96 18.76
CA LEU A 105 37.50 -3.99 17.78
C LEU A 105 38.51 -5.08 18.20
N THR A 106 38.88 -5.94 17.26
CA THR A 106 39.93 -6.96 17.42
C THR A 106 40.97 -6.78 16.33
N LYS A 107 42.22 -6.54 16.72
CA LYS A 107 43.34 -6.51 15.77
C LYS A 107 43.76 -7.94 15.43
N LYS A 108 43.79 -8.27 14.14
CA LYS A 108 44.23 -9.58 13.67
C LYS A 108 45.74 -9.72 13.87
N ALA A 109 46.18 -10.91 14.25
CA ALA A 109 47.61 -11.19 14.30
C ALA A 109 48.18 -11.05 12.88
N GLY A 110 49.07 -10.07 12.69
CA GLY A 110 49.67 -9.83 11.38
C GLY A 110 50.28 -11.11 10.82
N LYS A 111 50.14 -11.33 9.51
CA LYS A 111 51.01 -12.27 8.79
C LYS A 111 52.41 -11.67 8.76
N ASN A 112 53.13 -11.69 9.88
CA ASN A 112 54.56 -11.44 9.82
C ASN A 112 55.16 -12.58 8.98
N PRO A 113 55.82 -12.31 7.83
CA PRO A 113 56.77 -13.27 7.31
C PRO A 113 57.78 -13.48 8.43
N LEU A 114 57.99 -14.74 8.83
CA LEU A 114 59.11 -15.09 9.70
C LEU A 114 60.37 -14.40 9.13
N PRO A 115 61.11 -13.60 9.92
CA PRO A 115 62.40 -13.09 9.49
C PRO A 115 63.27 -14.27 9.06
N ILE A 116 63.90 -14.13 7.89
CA ILE A 116 64.86 -15.09 7.34
C ILE A 116 65.89 -15.43 8.44
N GLU A 117 65.95 -16.72 8.77
CA GLU A 117 66.90 -17.50 9.58
C GLU A 117 67.84 -16.77 10.58
N LEU A 118 67.62 -16.98 11.89
CA LEU A 118 68.66 -17.13 12.93
C LEU A 118 68.18 -18.10 14.04
N PRO A 119 69.06 -18.85 14.72
CA PRO A 119 68.71 -20.11 15.38
C PRO A 119 68.11 -19.95 16.79
N VAL A 120 67.03 -20.71 17.00
CA VAL A 120 66.58 -21.41 18.22
C VAL A 120 66.87 -20.72 19.57
N THR A 121 65.87 -20.03 20.12
CA THR A 121 65.19 -20.32 21.42
C THR A 121 64.25 -19.15 21.71
N ALA A 122 63.07 -19.12 21.09
CA ALA A 122 62.01 -18.18 21.47
C ALA A 122 60.78 -19.00 21.84
N GLN A 123 60.35 -18.89 23.09
CA GLN A 123 59.03 -19.34 23.51
C GLN A 123 57.99 -18.78 22.53
N GLN A 124 57.05 -19.63 22.11
CA GLN A 124 55.83 -19.21 21.44
C GLN A 124 55.16 -18.15 22.33
N VAL A 125 55.40 -16.89 22.05
CA VAL A 125 54.57 -15.80 22.56
C VAL A 125 53.29 -15.92 21.75
N THR A 126 52.33 -16.68 22.28
CA THR A 126 50.94 -16.55 21.86
C THR A 126 50.53 -15.13 22.19
N THR A 127 50.64 -14.23 21.20
CA THR A 127 50.09 -12.88 21.30
C THR A 127 48.58 -13.04 21.41
N THR A 128 48.03 -12.82 22.60
CA THR A 128 46.60 -12.66 22.79
C THR A 128 46.13 -11.54 21.84
N PRO A 129 45.06 -11.74 21.04
CA PRO A 129 44.56 -10.67 20.18
C PRO A 129 44.26 -9.43 21.02
N GLU A 130 44.77 -8.28 20.59
CA GLU A 130 44.48 -7.00 21.24
C GLU A 130 43.03 -6.62 20.90
N THR A 131 42.19 -6.56 21.94
CA THR A 131 40.78 -6.19 21.82
C THR A 131 40.50 -4.88 22.54
N SER A 132 39.65 -4.06 21.94
CA SER A 132 39.17 -2.79 22.50
C SER A 132 37.66 -2.72 22.38
N THR A 133 36.97 -2.41 23.48
CA THR A 133 35.50 -2.32 23.51
C THR A 133 35.05 -0.91 23.84
N LYS A 134 34.06 -0.43 23.09
CA LYS A 134 33.37 0.86 23.29
C LYS A 134 31.86 0.63 23.33
N THR A 135 31.17 1.36 24.19
CA THR A 135 29.70 1.42 24.18
C THR A 135 29.27 2.72 23.52
N VAL A 136 28.39 2.63 22.53
CA VAL A 136 27.80 3.77 21.82
C VAL A 136 26.29 3.71 21.92
N ILE A 137 25.63 4.87 21.80
CA ILE A 137 24.18 4.94 21.62
C ILE A 137 23.92 5.10 20.12
N VAL A 138 23.22 4.13 19.54
CA VAL A 138 22.84 4.13 18.14
C VAL A 138 21.34 4.38 18.01
N ASP A 139 20.97 5.43 17.29
CA ASP A 139 19.59 5.72 16.87
C ASP A 139 19.30 5.00 15.55
N VAL A 140 18.65 3.85 15.62
CA VAL A 140 18.25 3.09 14.42
C VAL A 140 17.09 3.81 13.75
N LYS A 141 17.28 4.22 12.50
CA LYS A 141 16.28 4.90 11.68
C LYS A 141 15.57 3.93 10.77
N ASP A 142 14.31 4.24 10.50
CA ASP A 142 13.60 3.69 9.37
C ASP A 142 13.63 4.66 8.20
N VAL A 143 13.99 4.15 7.03
CA VAL A 143 14.10 4.92 5.79
C VAL A 143 13.37 4.23 4.63
N VAL A 144 12.77 3.07 4.90
CA VAL A 144 12.04 2.30 3.90
C VAL A 144 10.58 2.76 3.99
N ALA A 145 9.97 3.03 2.85
CA ALA A 145 8.56 3.39 2.81
C ALA A 145 7.67 2.14 2.77
N PRO A 146 6.43 2.21 3.27
CA PRO A 146 5.47 1.12 3.18
C PRO A 146 5.21 0.68 1.74
N THR A 147 4.76 -0.57 1.57
CA THR A 147 4.23 -1.09 0.31
C THR A 147 2.70 -1.16 0.38
N ILE A 148 2.00 -0.73 -0.69
CA ILE A 148 0.52 -0.81 -0.81
C ILE A 148 0.16 -1.99 -1.72
N GLU A 149 -0.66 -2.90 -1.22
CA GLU A 149 -1.21 -4.05 -1.94
C GLU A 149 -2.68 -3.79 -2.31
N THR A 150 -2.96 -3.70 -3.61
CA THR A 150 -4.31 -3.51 -4.17
C THR A 150 -4.32 -3.70 -5.68
N GLU A 151 -5.49 -4.02 -6.24
CA GLU A 151 -5.76 -4.00 -7.68
C GLU A 151 -5.64 -2.58 -8.25
N GLU A 152 -5.31 -2.47 -9.54
CA GLU A 152 -5.23 -1.16 -10.22
C GLU A 152 -6.62 -0.53 -10.44
N SER A 153 -7.63 -1.38 -10.63
CA SER A 153 -8.98 -0.93 -10.91
C SER A 153 -10.07 -1.84 -10.35
N PHE A 154 -11.18 -1.23 -9.94
CA PHE A 154 -12.41 -1.90 -9.53
C PHE A 154 -13.56 -1.48 -10.45
N VAL A 155 -14.56 -2.34 -10.57
CA VAL A 155 -15.79 -2.07 -11.34
C VAL A 155 -17.00 -2.29 -10.44
N THR A 156 -17.96 -1.38 -10.51
CA THR A 156 -19.26 -1.51 -9.84
C THR A 156 -20.37 -0.98 -10.73
N ASP A 157 -21.58 -1.47 -10.52
CA ASP A 157 -22.76 -0.96 -11.23
C ASP A 157 -23.24 0.35 -10.57
N GLN A 158 -23.83 1.22 -11.37
CA GLN A 158 -24.45 2.46 -10.91
C GLN A 158 -25.44 2.20 -9.77
N GLY A 159 -25.34 3.01 -8.72
CA GLY A 159 -26.12 2.90 -7.49
C GLY A 159 -25.57 1.88 -6.49
N VAL A 160 -24.53 1.11 -6.84
CA VAL A 160 -23.90 0.11 -5.96
C VAL A 160 -22.58 0.65 -5.41
N SER A 161 -22.53 0.90 -4.11
CA SER A 161 -21.32 1.34 -3.40
C SER A 161 -20.32 0.19 -3.23
N LEU A 162 -19.03 0.53 -3.29
CA LEU A 162 -17.92 -0.39 -3.02
C LEU A 162 -17.19 0.00 -1.74
N ASP A 163 -16.89 -0.98 -0.87
CA ASP A 163 -16.03 -0.79 0.29
C ASP A 163 -14.56 -0.88 -0.13
N LEU A 164 -14.05 0.22 -0.70
CA LEU A 164 -12.69 0.29 -1.24
C LEU A 164 -11.61 0.04 -0.18
N ALA A 165 -11.86 0.47 1.07
CA ALA A 165 -10.92 0.31 2.18
C ALA A 165 -10.68 -1.17 2.50
N SER A 166 -11.70 -2.03 2.36
CA SER A 166 -11.54 -3.47 2.52
C SER A 166 -10.69 -4.15 1.44
N GLN A 167 -10.45 -3.48 0.31
CA GLN A 167 -9.74 -4.01 -0.86
C GLN A 167 -8.29 -3.49 -0.98
N ILE A 168 -7.83 -2.72 0.00
CA ILE A 168 -6.51 -2.09 0.00
C ILE A 168 -5.84 -2.37 1.34
N SER A 169 -4.60 -2.83 1.32
CA SER A 169 -3.79 -3.00 2.52
C SER A 169 -2.38 -2.46 2.32
N ALA A 170 -1.64 -2.27 3.41
CA ALA A 170 -0.24 -1.88 3.38
C ALA A 170 0.59 -2.69 4.37
N SER A 171 1.87 -2.82 4.08
CA SER A 171 2.87 -3.47 4.92
C SER A 171 4.17 -2.66 4.91
N ASP A 172 4.98 -2.87 5.93
CA ASP A 172 6.28 -2.22 6.09
C ASP A 172 7.27 -3.19 6.75
N ASP A 173 8.58 -2.95 6.63
CA ASP A 173 9.60 -3.85 7.15
C ASP A 173 9.80 -3.75 8.68
N LYS A 174 9.49 -2.60 9.30
CA LYS A 174 9.66 -2.36 10.75
C LYS A 174 8.36 -2.07 11.48
N ASP A 175 7.29 -1.69 10.78
CA ASP A 175 5.98 -1.46 11.38
C ASP A 175 5.03 -2.66 11.30
N GLU A 176 4.52 -3.11 12.47
CA GLU A 176 3.56 -4.23 12.56
C GLU A 176 2.24 -3.96 11.81
N THR A 177 1.81 -2.70 11.78
CA THR A 177 0.55 -2.26 11.17
C THR A 177 0.75 -0.92 10.48
N VAL A 178 0.33 -0.82 9.23
CA VAL A 178 0.31 0.42 8.46
C VAL A 178 -1.10 0.65 7.95
N GLU A 179 -1.69 1.77 8.37
CA GLU A 179 -3.02 2.18 7.93
C GLU A 179 -2.95 2.87 6.55
N VAL A 180 -3.98 2.67 5.74
CA VAL A 180 -4.11 3.33 4.43
C VAL A 180 -5.17 4.41 4.51
N SER A 181 -4.80 5.63 4.16
CA SER A 181 -5.73 6.75 3.97
C SER A 181 -6.16 6.82 2.51
N LEU A 182 -7.46 6.99 2.28
CA LEU A 182 -8.03 7.16 0.95
C LEU A 182 -8.47 8.61 0.75
N ASN A 183 -8.06 9.20 -0.36
CA ASN A 183 -8.40 10.57 -0.75
C ASN A 183 -9.03 10.56 -2.15
N GLY A 184 -10.27 11.00 -2.25
CA GLY A 184 -11.05 10.99 -3.47
C GLY A 184 -12.46 10.48 -3.22
N ASP A 185 -13.43 11.07 -3.92
CA ASP A 185 -14.84 10.70 -3.83
C ASP A 185 -15.27 9.97 -5.10
N VAL A 186 -16.03 8.89 -4.92
CA VAL A 186 -16.65 8.15 -6.02
C VAL A 186 -18.14 8.43 -5.99
N ASP A 187 -18.67 9.07 -7.04
CA ASP A 187 -20.12 9.18 -7.21
C ASP A 187 -20.66 7.92 -7.88
N TYR A 188 -21.10 6.98 -7.04
CA TYR A 188 -21.67 5.71 -7.49
C TYR A 188 -22.97 5.88 -8.30
N ASN A 189 -23.61 7.05 -8.31
CA ASN A 189 -24.83 7.28 -9.09
C ASN A 189 -24.55 7.82 -10.49
N THR A 190 -23.30 8.15 -10.81
CA THR A 190 -22.93 8.70 -12.11
C THR A 190 -21.93 7.76 -12.78
N ILE A 191 -22.26 7.30 -13.97
CA ILE A 191 -21.38 6.45 -14.78
C ILE A 191 -20.10 7.23 -15.09
N GLY A 192 -18.96 6.60 -14.87
CA GLY A 192 -17.67 7.27 -15.03
C GLY A 192 -16.52 6.50 -14.42
N SER A 193 -15.33 7.08 -14.59
CA SER A 193 -14.09 6.57 -14.02
C SER A 193 -13.61 7.57 -12.98
N TYR A 194 -13.43 7.10 -11.75
CA TYR A 194 -13.07 7.89 -10.59
C TYR A 194 -11.69 7.45 -10.10
N GLN A 195 -10.83 8.41 -9.76
CA GLN A 195 -9.50 8.13 -9.21
C GLN A 195 -9.53 8.38 -7.72
N VAL A 196 -9.10 7.38 -6.95
CA VAL A 196 -8.94 7.45 -5.50
C VAL A 196 -7.46 7.27 -5.19
N GLU A 197 -6.88 8.20 -4.47
CA GLU A 197 -5.49 8.16 -4.02
C GLU A 197 -5.41 7.42 -2.68
N ALA A 198 -4.72 6.27 -2.68
CA ALA A 198 -4.38 5.53 -1.47
C ALA A 198 -2.99 5.95 -1.00
N THR A 199 -2.88 6.37 0.27
CA THR A 199 -1.62 6.77 0.89
C THR A 199 -1.37 5.98 2.17
N ALA A 200 -0.21 5.35 2.26
CA ALA A 200 0.29 4.67 3.45
C ALA A 200 1.46 5.47 4.03
N THR A 201 1.50 5.59 5.36
CA THR A 201 2.57 6.29 6.09
C THR A 201 2.98 5.47 7.29
N ASP A 202 4.27 5.16 7.41
CA ASP A 202 4.82 4.43 8.54
C ASP A 202 4.97 5.34 9.79
N LYS A 203 5.42 4.80 10.93
CA LYS A 203 5.63 5.59 12.15
C LYS A 203 6.82 6.55 12.06
N SER A 204 7.72 6.32 11.11
CA SER A 204 8.93 7.12 10.89
C SER A 204 8.71 8.28 9.91
N GLY A 205 7.54 8.34 9.28
CA GLY A 205 7.12 9.37 8.33
C GLY A 205 7.42 9.04 6.86
N ASN A 206 7.87 7.82 6.53
CA ASN A 206 8.04 7.42 5.14
C ASN A 206 6.66 7.11 4.51
N THR A 207 6.48 7.51 3.26
CA THR A 207 5.16 7.51 2.61
C THR A 207 5.19 6.83 1.24
N THR A 208 4.13 6.07 0.94
CA THR A 208 3.85 5.54 -0.40
C THR A 208 2.44 5.92 -0.82
N THR A 209 2.28 6.27 -2.09
CA THR A 209 0.98 6.65 -2.68
C THR A 209 0.71 5.83 -3.94
N LYS A 210 -0.53 5.37 -4.12
CA LYS A 210 -1.01 4.66 -5.31
C LYS A 210 -2.38 5.19 -5.73
N ILE A 211 -2.58 5.37 -7.03
CA ILE A 211 -3.89 5.73 -7.59
C ILE A 211 -4.64 4.45 -7.92
N VAL A 212 -5.86 4.33 -7.40
CA VAL A 212 -6.83 3.27 -7.67
C VAL A 212 -7.95 3.83 -8.52
N THR A 213 -8.32 3.13 -9.59
CA THR A 213 -9.43 3.54 -10.46
C THR A 213 -10.71 2.79 -10.11
N VAL A 214 -11.82 3.50 -9.88
CA VAL A 214 -13.15 2.91 -9.72
C VAL A 214 -13.99 3.25 -10.93
N ASN A 215 -14.40 2.24 -11.68
CA ASN A 215 -15.28 2.40 -12.83
C ASN A 215 -16.72 2.10 -12.42
N VAL A 216 -17.58 3.10 -12.49
CA VAL A 216 -19.02 2.98 -12.30
C VAL A 216 -19.63 2.77 -13.68
N GLU A 217 -20.22 1.60 -13.91
CA GLU A 217 -20.86 1.24 -15.16
C GLU A 217 -22.39 1.36 -15.10
N GLU A 218 -23.06 1.37 -16.26
CA GLU A 218 -24.52 1.29 -16.30
C GLU A 218 -25.01 0.07 -15.52
N ASN A 219 -26.09 0.24 -14.75
CA ASN A 219 -26.71 -0.88 -14.05
C ASN A 219 -27.35 -1.86 -15.05
N PHE A 220 -27.70 -3.04 -14.54
CA PHE A 220 -28.28 -4.12 -15.33
C PHE A 220 -29.47 -3.70 -16.20
N TYR A 221 -30.42 -2.94 -15.67
CA TYR A 221 -31.64 -2.60 -16.39
C TYR A 221 -31.40 -1.47 -17.41
N ASP A 222 -30.62 -0.46 -17.03
CA ASP A 222 -30.24 0.62 -17.95
C ASP A 222 -29.46 0.09 -19.16
N LYS A 223 -28.59 -0.92 -18.98
CA LYS A 223 -27.94 -1.63 -20.09
C LYS A 223 -28.96 -2.18 -21.11
N ILE A 224 -30.10 -2.71 -20.66
CA ILE A 224 -31.18 -3.21 -21.54
C ILE A 224 -31.90 -2.05 -22.22
N ALA A 225 -32.25 -0.99 -21.47
CA ALA A 225 -32.93 0.19 -22.02
C ALA A 225 -32.08 0.90 -23.08
N SER A 226 -30.81 1.15 -22.78
CA SER A 226 -29.82 1.73 -23.69
C SER A 226 -29.64 0.88 -24.95
N ALA A 227 -29.58 -0.45 -24.80
CA ALA A 227 -29.53 -1.35 -25.95
C ALA A 227 -30.79 -1.32 -26.81
N ALA A 228 -31.98 -1.14 -26.22
CA ALA A 228 -33.21 -0.95 -26.98
C ALA A 228 -33.21 0.38 -27.74
N LEU A 229 -32.82 1.48 -27.08
CA LEU A 229 -32.71 2.81 -27.69
C LEU A 229 -31.68 2.85 -28.83
N ALA A 230 -30.58 2.10 -28.73
CA ALA A 230 -29.58 1.98 -29.80
C ALA A 230 -30.13 1.33 -31.08
N GLN A 231 -31.29 0.68 -31.02
CA GLN A 231 -31.93 0.02 -32.16
C GLN A 231 -32.97 0.90 -32.88
N LEU A 232 -33.17 2.16 -32.46
CA LEU A 232 -34.14 3.05 -33.10
C LEU A 232 -33.85 3.22 -34.59
N GLY A 233 -34.90 3.09 -35.41
CA GLY A 233 -34.83 3.14 -36.86
C GLY A 233 -34.47 1.83 -37.56
N VAL A 234 -34.04 0.79 -36.82
CA VAL A 234 -33.79 -0.55 -37.38
C VAL A 234 -35.11 -1.21 -37.80
N TYR A 235 -35.10 -1.93 -38.93
CA TYR A 235 -36.26 -2.71 -39.38
C TYR A 235 -36.19 -4.15 -38.85
N GLN A 236 -37.02 -4.49 -37.87
CA GLN A 236 -37.07 -5.79 -37.20
C GLN A 236 -38.42 -6.01 -36.51
N ASP A 237 -38.76 -7.25 -36.19
CA ASP A 237 -39.95 -7.55 -35.39
C ASP A 237 -39.74 -7.22 -33.89
N CYS A 238 -40.82 -7.31 -33.12
CA CYS A 238 -40.80 -6.96 -31.71
C CYS A 238 -39.98 -7.93 -30.86
N THR A 239 -39.97 -9.22 -31.18
CA THR A 239 -39.23 -10.22 -30.40
C THR A 239 -37.73 -10.11 -30.68
N MET A 240 -37.32 -9.73 -31.89
CA MET A 240 -35.93 -9.49 -32.25
C MET A 240 -35.37 -8.24 -31.54
N LEU A 241 -36.14 -7.16 -31.46
CA LEU A 241 -35.78 -5.99 -30.65
C LEU A 241 -35.47 -6.40 -29.20
N VAL A 242 -36.39 -7.12 -28.56
CA VAL A 242 -36.24 -7.53 -27.16
C VAL A 242 -35.08 -8.52 -27.02
N THR A 243 -34.97 -9.52 -27.90
CA THR A 243 -33.82 -10.45 -27.96
C THR A 243 -32.49 -9.69 -28.00
N ASN A 244 -32.35 -8.70 -28.88
CA ASN A 244 -31.09 -7.97 -29.03
C ASN A 244 -30.81 -7.04 -27.85
N SER A 245 -31.85 -6.47 -27.23
CA SER A 245 -31.70 -5.65 -26.03
C SER A 245 -31.19 -6.48 -24.84
N LEU A 246 -31.74 -7.69 -24.67
CA LEU A 246 -31.36 -8.62 -23.60
C LEU A 246 -29.95 -9.20 -23.75
N LYS A 247 -29.42 -9.27 -24.97
CA LYS A 247 -28.02 -9.68 -25.21
C LYS A 247 -27.02 -8.75 -24.54
N ALA A 248 -27.36 -7.47 -24.32
CA ALA A 248 -26.49 -6.50 -23.64
C ALA A 248 -26.15 -6.92 -22.20
N VAL A 249 -27.01 -7.72 -21.58
CA VAL A 249 -26.80 -8.28 -20.23
C VAL A 249 -26.50 -9.78 -20.24
N GLY A 250 -26.18 -10.33 -21.42
CA GLY A 250 -25.80 -11.74 -21.60
C GLY A 250 -26.97 -12.73 -21.71
N ILE A 251 -28.22 -12.25 -21.80
CA ILE A 251 -29.40 -13.12 -21.95
C ILE A 251 -29.63 -13.40 -23.44
N ASN A 252 -29.40 -14.65 -23.85
CA ASN A 252 -29.61 -15.12 -25.21
C ASN A 252 -30.94 -15.87 -25.33
N PHE A 253 -32.04 -15.13 -25.43
CA PHE A 253 -33.39 -15.69 -25.54
C PHE A 253 -34.11 -15.19 -26.79
N HIS A 254 -34.80 -16.10 -27.48
CA HIS A 254 -35.71 -15.76 -28.57
C HIS A 254 -36.91 -16.71 -28.56
N GLY A 255 -38.11 -16.16 -28.56
CA GLY A 255 -39.35 -16.93 -28.47
C GLY A 255 -40.57 -16.11 -28.86
N SER A 256 -41.75 -16.67 -28.64
CA SER A 256 -43.00 -15.93 -28.82
C SER A 256 -43.13 -14.81 -27.78
N PRO A 257 -43.92 -13.75 -28.05
CA PRO A 257 -44.15 -12.65 -27.11
C PRO A 257 -44.46 -13.09 -25.66
N ALA A 258 -45.38 -14.05 -25.49
CA ALA A 258 -45.74 -14.55 -24.16
C ALA A 258 -44.62 -15.33 -23.47
N ALA A 259 -43.67 -15.89 -24.23
CA ALA A 259 -42.55 -16.65 -23.66
C ALA A 259 -41.57 -15.76 -22.88
N TYR A 260 -41.56 -14.44 -23.12
CA TYR A 260 -40.73 -13.50 -22.36
C TYR A 260 -41.18 -13.34 -20.89
N LEU A 261 -42.39 -13.79 -20.53
CA LEU A 261 -42.85 -13.84 -19.14
C LEU A 261 -42.01 -14.77 -18.26
N SER A 262 -41.27 -15.73 -18.83
CA SER A 262 -40.44 -16.66 -18.06
C SER A 262 -39.06 -16.11 -17.72
N LEU A 263 -38.70 -14.91 -18.19
CA LEU A 263 -37.37 -14.32 -17.99
C LEU A 263 -37.23 -13.52 -16.70
N GLY A 264 -38.27 -13.51 -15.85
CA GLY A 264 -38.27 -12.65 -14.69
C GLY A 264 -39.56 -12.71 -13.88
N THR A 265 -39.66 -11.79 -12.93
CA THR A 265 -40.84 -11.63 -12.09
C THR A 265 -41.77 -10.60 -12.69
N VAL A 266 -43.08 -10.87 -12.66
CA VAL A 266 -44.08 -9.88 -13.04
C VAL A 266 -44.10 -8.75 -12.01
N THR A 267 -44.18 -7.50 -12.47
CA THR A 267 -44.15 -6.31 -11.62
C THR A 267 -45.20 -5.28 -12.03
N ASP A 268 -45.68 -4.51 -11.04
CA ASP A 268 -46.52 -3.32 -11.25
C ASP A 268 -45.73 -2.01 -11.15
N ASN A 269 -44.44 -2.08 -10.79
CA ASN A 269 -43.55 -0.92 -10.64
C ASN A 269 -42.37 -1.05 -11.62
N PRO A 270 -42.60 -0.91 -12.93
CA PRO A 270 -41.56 -1.13 -13.92
C PRO A 270 -40.47 -0.06 -13.86
N VAL A 271 -39.25 -0.46 -14.17
CA VAL A 271 -38.08 0.42 -14.35
C VAL A 271 -37.60 0.35 -15.81
N PRO A 272 -36.94 1.40 -16.34
CA PRO A 272 -36.34 1.34 -17.67
C PRO A 272 -35.51 0.07 -17.84
N GLY A 273 -35.72 -0.69 -18.93
CA GLY A 273 -35.07 -1.98 -19.18
C GLY A 273 -35.97 -3.18 -18.96
N ASP A 274 -37.08 -3.03 -18.24
CA ASP A 274 -38.08 -4.09 -18.11
C ASP A 274 -38.76 -4.42 -19.43
N ILE A 275 -39.18 -5.68 -19.55
CA ILE A 275 -39.93 -6.13 -20.71
C ILE A 275 -41.41 -5.83 -20.49
N ILE A 276 -42.07 -5.29 -21.51
CA ILE A 276 -43.53 -5.21 -21.56
C ILE A 276 -44.05 -6.34 -22.43
N VAL A 277 -44.99 -7.12 -21.90
CA VAL A 277 -45.64 -8.21 -22.63
C VAL A 277 -47.09 -7.84 -22.90
N TYR A 278 -47.50 -7.98 -24.16
CA TYR A 278 -48.86 -7.82 -24.63
C TYR A 278 -49.33 -9.11 -25.34
N SER A 279 -50.62 -9.20 -25.62
CA SER A 279 -51.15 -10.28 -26.44
C SER A 279 -50.62 -10.20 -27.88
N GLY A 280 -49.64 -11.05 -28.19
CA GLY A 280 -48.98 -11.14 -29.48
C GLY A 280 -47.93 -10.06 -29.77
N HIS A 281 -47.45 -9.33 -28.75
CA HIS A 281 -46.44 -8.27 -28.91
C HIS A 281 -45.57 -8.09 -27.66
N VAL A 282 -44.35 -7.58 -27.82
CA VAL A 282 -43.42 -7.26 -26.72
C VAL A 282 -42.68 -5.95 -26.97
N ALA A 283 -42.19 -5.32 -25.91
CA ALA A 283 -41.46 -4.06 -25.96
C ALA A 283 -40.47 -3.95 -24.79
N ILE A 284 -39.59 -2.95 -24.83
CA ILE A 284 -38.75 -2.57 -23.69
C ILE A 284 -39.26 -1.26 -23.12
N TYR A 285 -39.59 -1.25 -21.82
CA TYR A 285 -39.97 -0.03 -21.11
C TYR A 285 -38.75 0.89 -20.94
N ILE A 286 -38.93 2.20 -21.12
CA ILE A 286 -37.85 3.19 -20.99
C ILE A 286 -38.19 4.32 -20.01
N GLY A 287 -39.18 4.10 -19.14
CA GLY A 287 -39.62 5.10 -18.17
C GLY A 287 -40.71 6.03 -18.71
N ASN A 288 -41.30 6.82 -17.81
CA ASN A 288 -42.26 7.88 -18.11
C ASN A 288 -43.45 7.45 -19.01
N GLY A 289 -43.90 6.20 -18.90
CA GLY A 289 -44.99 5.68 -19.72
C GLY A 289 -44.62 5.48 -21.20
N GLN A 290 -43.33 5.40 -21.53
CA GLN A 290 -42.83 5.16 -22.88
C GLN A 290 -42.11 3.81 -23.01
N ALA A 291 -42.07 3.30 -24.23
CA ALA A 291 -41.39 2.07 -24.58
C ALA A 291 -40.74 2.16 -25.96
N VAL A 292 -39.69 1.35 -26.15
CA VAL A 292 -39.15 1.05 -27.48
C VAL A 292 -39.86 -0.18 -28.00
N HIS A 293 -40.40 -0.06 -29.21
CA HIS A 293 -41.14 -1.13 -29.84
C HIS A 293 -40.58 -1.47 -31.22
N GLY A 294 -40.58 -2.76 -31.57
CA GLY A 294 -40.24 -3.27 -32.91
C GLY A 294 -41.50 -3.67 -33.67
N GLY A 295 -41.40 -3.88 -34.99
CA GLY A 295 -42.56 -4.29 -35.80
C GLY A 295 -43.56 -3.17 -36.12
N TRP A 296 -43.26 -1.90 -35.80
CA TRP A 296 -44.19 -0.78 -35.98
C TRP A 296 -44.03 -0.09 -37.35
N LEU A 297 -45.07 0.54 -37.89
CA LEU A 297 -45.00 1.39 -39.10
C LEU A 297 -44.24 0.77 -40.29
N GLY A 298 -44.46 -0.52 -40.58
CA GLY A 298 -43.70 -1.24 -41.61
C GLY A 298 -42.40 -1.86 -41.10
N ASN A 299 -42.42 -2.37 -39.86
CA ASN A 299 -41.34 -3.07 -39.16
C ASN A 299 -40.22 -2.20 -38.56
N GLN A 300 -40.39 -0.89 -38.45
CA GLN A 300 -39.40 -0.02 -37.81
C GLN A 300 -39.43 -0.12 -36.27
N THR A 301 -38.26 0.02 -35.65
CA THR A 301 -38.08 0.22 -34.22
C THR A 301 -38.27 1.70 -33.85
N VAL A 302 -39.22 2.01 -32.98
CA VAL A 302 -39.62 3.38 -32.62
C VAL A 302 -39.89 3.54 -31.13
N ILE A 303 -39.84 4.79 -30.63
CA ILE A 303 -40.36 5.14 -29.31
C ILE A 303 -41.85 5.46 -29.43
N SER A 304 -42.68 4.88 -28.56
CA SER A 304 -44.09 5.24 -28.41
C SER A 304 -44.53 5.10 -26.95
N THR A 305 -45.79 5.43 -26.66
CA THR A 305 -46.44 5.16 -25.37
C THR A 305 -46.53 3.66 -25.09
N VAL A 306 -46.48 3.28 -23.81
CA VAL A 306 -46.75 1.89 -23.38
C VAL A 306 -48.15 1.41 -23.77
N GLU A 307 -49.11 2.32 -23.92
CA GLU A 307 -50.43 2.01 -24.46
C GLU A 307 -50.35 1.80 -25.97
N CYS A 308 -50.79 0.63 -26.44
CA CYS A 308 -50.87 0.29 -27.86
C CYS A 308 -52.17 -0.47 -28.17
N ASP A 309 -52.38 -0.84 -29.43
CA ASP A 309 -53.58 -1.57 -29.89
C ASP A 309 -53.62 -3.05 -29.42
N ARG A 310 -52.58 -3.51 -28.73
CA ARG A 310 -52.48 -4.87 -28.18
C ARG A 310 -52.86 -4.88 -26.69
N PRO A 311 -53.70 -5.83 -26.25
CA PRO A 311 -54.02 -5.99 -24.83
C PRO A 311 -52.76 -6.19 -23.99
N PHE A 312 -52.55 -5.33 -23.00
CA PHE A 312 -51.48 -5.45 -22.00
C PHE A 312 -51.64 -6.74 -21.19
N ILE A 313 -50.52 -7.42 -20.91
CA ILE A 313 -50.46 -8.61 -20.06
C ILE A 313 -49.69 -8.29 -18.77
N ALA A 314 -48.43 -7.86 -18.88
CA ALA A 314 -47.57 -7.63 -17.71
C ALA A 314 -46.30 -6.83 -18.07
N TYR A 315 -45.70 -6.20 -17.06
CA TYR A 315 -44.26 -5.89 -17.05
C TYR A 315 -43.48 -7.05 -16.42
N VAL A 316 -42.24 -7.25 -16.85
CA VAL A 316 -41.34 -8.29 -16.34
C VAL A 316 -40.02 -7.66 -15.91
N HIS A 317 -39.71 -7.74 -14.61
CA HIS A 317 -38.37 -7.50 -14.07
C HIS A 317 -37.47 -8.65 -14.46
N VAL A 318 -36.63 -8.40 -15.46
CA VAL A 318 -35.69 -9.37 -16.00
C VAL A 318 -34.72 -9.82 -14.90
N THR A 319 -34.63 -11.12 -14.68
CA THR A 319 -33.66 -11.72 -13.78
C THR A 319 -32.66 -12.54 -14.58
N LYS A 320 -31.37 -12.42 -14.24
CA LYS A 320 -30.31 -13.22 -14.84
C LYS A 320 -30.31 -14.66 -14.32
#